data_AF-A0A9Q1GBY8-F1
#
_entry.id   AF-A0A9Q1GBY8-F1
#
_cell.length_a   1.000
_cell.length_b   1.000
_cell.length_c   1.000
_cell.angle_alpha   90.00
_cell.angle_beta   90.00
_cell.angle_gamma   90.00
#
_symmetry.space_group_name_H-M   'P 1'
#
loop_
_entity.id
_entity.type
_entity.pdbx_description
1 polymer ?
#
loop_
_entity_poly.entity_id
_entity_poly.type
_entity_poly.pdbx_seq_one_letter_code
_entity_poly.pdbx_strand_id
1 'polypeptide(L)'
;MEENPTGEGQSQSLLDSLYDDMLLRQQAQPEPPDGLLEKLERYLKEPVPDRKSGDPLQWWKQDSGRFLNQSSLARRFLTPPLSSIPSERVFSTVGNIYEDKRSSLAGANAEKLCFLFYNLPLIDWQY
;
A
#
# COMPACT_ATOMS: atom_id res chain seq x y z
N MET A 1 1.80 -31.28 -60.93
CA MET A 1 2.23 -29.96 -60.44
C MET A 1 0.97 -29.25 -60.02
N GLU A 2 0.72 -29.13 -58.72
CA GLU A 2 -0.06 -28.03 -58.13
C GLU A 2 0.26 -28.00 -56.63
N GLU A 3 0.50 -26.79 -56.14
CA GLU A 3 1.14 -26.46 -54.88
C GLU A 3 0.22 -26.63 -53.66
N ASN A 4 0.89 -26.81 -52.52
CA ASN A 4 0.39 -26.78 -51.16
C ASN A 4 -0.28 -25.42 -50.82
N PRO A 5 -1.18 -25.37 -49.82
CA PRO A 5 -1.12 -24.25 -48.90
C PRO A 5 -0.96 -24.72 -47.45
N THR A 6 0.19 -24.32 -46.93
CA THR A 6 0.68 -24.26 -45.56
C THR A 6 -0.42 -24.02 -44.51
N GLY A 7 -0.55 -24.97 -43.58
CA GLY A 7 -1.19 -24.73 -42.29
C GLY A 7 -0.29 -23.89 -41.41
N GLU A 8 -0.43 -22.57 -41.44
CA GLU A 8 0.20 -21.67 -40.47
C GLU A 8 -0.74 -21.52 -39.27
N GLY A 9 -0.42 -22.23 -38.19
CA GLY A 9 -0.96 -21.93 -36.87
C GLY A 9 -0.52 -20.52 -36.47
N GLN A 10 -1.45 -19.57 -36.56
CA GLN A 10 -1.22 -18.20 -36.11
C GLN A 10 -1.01 -18.20 -34.60
N SER A 11 0.25 -18.15 -34.17
CA SER A 11 0.61 -17.80 -32.80
C SER A 11 0.08 -16.40 -32.51
N GLN A 12 -0.97 -16.30 -31.69
CA GLN A 12 -1.46 -15.01 -31.21
C GLN A 12 -0.30 -14.24 -30.59
N SER A 13 -0.13 -12.98 -31.01
CA SER A 13 0.99 -12.18 -30.52
C SER A 13 0.80 -11.93 -29.01
N LEU A 14 1.91 -11.85 -28.27
CA LEU A 14 1.86 -11.49 -26.84
C LEU A 14 1.18 -10.13 -26.64
N LEU A 15 1.27 -9.23 -27.63
CA LEU A 15 0.55 -7.96 -27.60
C LEU A 15 -0.96 -8.17 -27.68
N ASP A 16 -1.45 -9.03 -28.58
CA ASP A 16 -2.90 -9.29 -28.72
C ASP A 16 -3.49 -9.87 -27.44
N SER A 17 -2.82 -10.84 -26.82
CA SER A 17 -3.27 -11.40 -25.54
C SER A 17 -3.23 -10.40 -24.38
N LEU A 18 -2.25 -9.48 -24.35
CA LEU A 18 -2.22 -8.38 -23.38
C LEU A 18 -3.32 -7.34 -23.64
N TYR A 19 -3.62 -7.06 -24.91
CA TYR A 19 -4.73 -6.19 -25.30
C TYR A 19 -6.08 -6.82 -24.92
N ASP A 20 -6.27 -8.10 -25.19
CA ASP A 20 -7.48 -8.84 -24.83
C ASP A 20 -7.65 -8.89 -23.31
N ASP A 21 -6.59 -9.14 -22.54
CA ASP A 21 -6.63 -9.09 -21.07
C ASP A 21 -6.96 -7.69 -20.54
N MET A 22 -6.40 -6.63 -21.15
CA MET A 22 -6.71 -5.24 -20.79
C MET A 22 -8.17 -4.89 -21.10
N LEU A 23 -8.67 -5.30 -22.27
CA LEU A 23 -10.06 -5.07 -22.69
C LEU A 23 -11.05 -5.86 -21.82
N LEU A 24 -10.75 -7.11 -21.49
CA LEU A 24 -11.55 -7.91 -20.55
C LEU A 24 -11.63 -7.23 -19.18
N ARG A 25 -10.50 -6.74 -18.64
CA ARG A 25 -10.45 -6.06 -17.34
C ARG A 25 -11.22 -4.74 -17.32
N GLN A 26 -11.27 -4.04 -18.45
CA GLN A 26 -12.03 -2.80 -18.59
C GLN A 26 -13.54 -3.06 -18.66
N GLN A 27 -13.96 -4.12 -19.35
CA GLN A 27 -15.38 -4.52 -19.44
C GLN A 27 -15.89 -5.18 -18.16
N ALA A 28 -15.00 -5.80 -17.37
CA ALA A 28 -15.32 -6.43 -16.10
C ALA A 28 -15.24 -5.47 -14.89
N GLN A 29 -15.05 -4.16 -15.10
CA GLN A 29 -15.23 -3.21 -14.00
C GLN A 29 -16.70 -3.29 -13.56
N PRO A 30 -16.99 -3.70 -12.31
CA PRO A 30 -18.35 -3.65 -11.82
C PRO A 30 -18.83 -2.20 -11.93
N GLU A 31 -20.07 -2.02 -12.39
CA GLU A 31 -20.75 -0.72 -12.32
C GLU A 31 -20.46 -0.09 -10.95
N PRO A 32 -20.07 1.20 -10.91
CA PRO A 32 -19.66 1.83 -9.67
C PRO A 32 -20.75 1.57 -8.63
N PRO A 33 -20.39 1.07 -7.44
CA PRO A 33 -21.38 0.65 -6.46
C PRO A 33 -22.37 1.78 -6.23
N ASP A 34 -23.67 1.44 -6.24
CA ASP A 34 -24.75 2.42 -6.17
C ASP A 34 -24.48 3.50 -5.12
N GLY A 35 -24.57 4.76 -5.55
CA GLY A 35 -24.33 5.93 -4.70
C GLY A 35 -22.85 6.27 -4.44
N LEU A 36 -21.87 5.69 -5.17
CA LEU A 36 -20.47 6.11 -5.06
C LEU A 36 -20.29 7.61 -5.36
N LEU A 37 -20.88 8.09 -6.45
CA LEU A 37 -20.82 9.49 -6.84
C LEU A 37 -21.43 10.39 -5.75
N GLU A 38 -22.61 10.04 -5.25
CA GLU A 38 -23.25 10.78 -4.16
C GLU A 38 -22.38 10.83 -2.88
N LYS A 39 -21.75 9.71 -2.52
CA LYS A 39 -20.82 9.65 -1.37
C LYS A 39 -19.59 10.52 -1.58
N LEU A 40 -19.05 10.58 -2.80
CA LEU A 40 -17.92 11.44 -3.16
C LEU A 40 -18.33 12.92 -3.15
N GLU A 41 -19.48 13.25 -3.74
CA GLU A 41 -20.03 14.61 -3.70
C GLU A 41 -20.27 15.08 -2.27
N ARG A 42 -20.78 14.20 -1.41
CA ARG A 42 -20.94 14.48 0.02
C ARG A 42 -19.60 14.75 0.70
N TYR A 43 -18.58 13.93 0.43
CA TYR A 43 -17.22 14.13 0.95
C TYR A 43 -16.62 15.46 0.48
N LEU A 44 -16.78 15.83 -0.79
CA LEU A 44 -16.26 17.09 -1.33
C LEU A 44 -16.92 18.35 -0.73
N LYS A 45 -18.10 18.19 -0.11
CA LYS A 45 -18.81 19.27 0.59
C LYS A 45 -18.43 19.38 2.08
N GLU A 46 -17.71 18.40 2.64
CA GLU A 46 -17.27 18.45 4.03
C GLU A 46 -16.22 19.56 4.24
N PRO A 47 -16.20 20.19 5.42
CA PRO A 47 -15.18 21.18 5.73
C PRO A 47 -13.80 20.52 5.80
N VAL A 48 -12.82 21.16 5.16
CA VAL A 48 -11.43 20.69 5.18
C VAL A 48 -10.85 20.86 6.58
N PRO A 49 -10.27 19.81 7.19
CA PRO A 49 -9.59 19.92 8.48
C PRO A 49 -8.49 20.99 8.43
N ASP A 50 -8.31 21.71 9.53
CA ASP A 50 -7.28 22.75 9.61
C ASP A 50 -5.89 22.16 9.30
N ARG A 51 -5.11 22.84 8.46
CA ARG A 51 -3.83 22.31 7.98
C ARG A 51 -2.76 22.21 9.08
N LYS A 52 -2.84 23.04 10.13
CA LYS A 52 -1.80 23.14 11.16
C LYS A 52 -2.15 22.34 12.42
N SER A 53 -3.41 22.30 12.77
CA SER A 53 -3.94 21.69 14.00
C SER A 53 -4.81 20.46 13.75
N GLY A 54 -5.27 20.25 12.51
CA GLY A 54 -6.05 19.09 12.13
C GLY A 54 -5.18 17.86 11.88
N ASP A 55 -5.68 16.71 12.35
CA ASP A 55 -5.11 15.40 12.03
C ASP A 55 -6.05 14.67 11.05
N PRO A 56 -5.66 14.53 9.76
CA PRO A 56 -6.46 13.82 8.77
C PRO A 56 -6.77 12.37 9.16
N LEU A 57 -5.83 11.67 9.82
CA LEU A 57 -6.05 10.28 10.23
C LEU A 57 -7.09 10.19 11.35
N GLN A 58 -7.10 11.16 12.28
CA GLN A 58 -8.15 11.22 13.32
C GLN A 58 -9.51 11.59 12.72
N TRP A 59 -9.54 12.51 11.75
CA TRP A 59 -10.78 12.85 11.05
C TRP A 59 -11.39 11.61 10.38
N TRP A 60 -10.59 10.87 9.60
CA TRP A 60 -11.04 9.62 8.97
C TRP A 60 -11.42 8.53 9.98
N LYS A 61 -10.81 8.51 11.17
CA LYS A 61 -11.16 7.58 12.25
C LYS A 61 -12.54 7.91 12.85
N GLN A 62 -12.82 9.19 13.10
CA GLN A 62 -14.08 9.68 13.66
C GLN A 62 -15.24 9.49 12.67
N ASP A 63 -15.02 9.80 11.39
CA ASP A 63 -16.03 9.70 10.33
C ASP A 63 -16.05 8.33 9.61
N SER A 64 -15.34 7.33 10.14
CA SER A 64 -15.22 5.99 9.54
C SER A 64 -16.55 5.29 9.29
N GLY A 65 -17.55 5.50 10.15
CA GLY A 65 -18.90 4.96 9.98
C GLY A 65 -19.69 5.63 8.86
N ARG A 66 -19.44 6.92 8.57
CA ARG A 66 -20.12 7.68 7.51
C ARG A 66 -19.55 7.40 6.13
N PHE A 67 -18.27 7.01 6.08
CA PHE A 67 -17.50 6.80 4.87
C PHE A 67 -16.67 5.50 4.94
N LEU A 68 -17.31 4.35 5.15
CA LEU A 68 -16.63 3.05 5.35
C LEU A 68 -15.60 2.73 4.24
N ASN A 69 -15.99 2.84 2.98
CA ASN A 69 -15.08 2.55 1.87
C ASN A 69 -13.99 3.61 1.72
N GLN A 70 -14.34 4.90 1.84
CA GLN A 70 -13.36 5.98 1.68
C GLN A 70 -12.37 6.06 2.84
N SER A 71 -12.80 5.78 4.08
CA SER A 71 -11.95 5.77 5.27
C SER A 71 -10.92 4.65 5.22
N SER A 72 -11.29 3.47 4.72
CA SER A 72 -10.33 2.37 4.51
C SER A 72 -9.25 2.74 3.50
N LEU A 73 -9.66 3.42 2.42
CA LEU A 73 -8.76 3.88 1.36
C LEU A 73 -7.85 5.01 1.86
N ALA A 74 -8.42 5.99 2.55
CA ALA A 74 -7.69 7.09 3.15
C ALA A 74 -6.66 6.59 4.16
N ARG A 75 -7.03 5.64 5.03
CA ARG A 75 -6.07 5.01 5.94
C ARG A 75 -4.92 4.39 5.15
N ARG A 76 -5.21 3.61 4.10
CA ARG A 76 -4.18 2.96 3.30
C ARG A 76 -3.20 3.95 2.67
N PHE A 77 -3.66 5.10 2.20
CA PHE A 77 -2.81 6.09 1.52
C PHE A 77 -2.17 7.14 2.45
N LEU A 78 -2.77 7.42 3.61
CA LEU A 78 -2.26 8.41 4.57
C LEU A 78 -1.35 7.82 5.65
N THR A 79 -1.39 6.50 5.86
CA THR A 79 -0.56 5.82 6.88
C THR A 79 0.92 5.70 6.48
N PRO A 80 1.28 5.37 5.23
CA PRO A 80 2.68 5.26 4.84
C PRO A 80 3.40 6.61 4.97
N PRO A 81 4.63 6.64 5.49
CA PRO A 81 5.45 7.84 5.44
C PRO A 81 5.75 8.20 3.99
N LEU A 82 5.80 9.51 3.67
CA LEU A 82 6.12 10.01 2.32
C LEU A 82 7.56 9.67 1.86
N SER A 83 8.42 9.13 2.73
CA SER A 83 9.84 8.90 2.45
C SER A 83 10.37 7.65 3.12
N SER A 84 11.50 7.14 2.64
CA SER A 84 12.30 6.06 3.24
C SER A 84 13.05 6.47 4.50
N ILE A 85 12.98 7.74 4.91
CA ILE A 85 13.69 8.28 6.08
C ILE A 85 13.45 7.46 7.36
N PRO A 86 12.23 6.96 7.66
CA PRO A 86 12.01 6.13 8.84
C PRO A 86 12.77 4.81 8.77
N SER A 87 12.79 4.14 7.60
CA SER A 87 13.58 2.92 7.43
C SER A 87 15.08 3.18 7.53
N GLU A 88 15.57 4.29 6.98
CA GLU A 88 16.99 4.66 7.09
C GLU A 88 17.39 4.92 8.54
N ARG A 89 16.54 5.62 9.31
CA ARG A 89 16.76 5.82 10.76
C ARG A 89 16.80 4.49 11.51
N VAL A 90 15.95 3.54 11.14
CA VAL A 90 16.00 2.17 11.68
C VAL A 90 17.37 1.57 11.39
N PHE A 91 17.80 1.51 10.13
CA PHE A 91 19.08 0.92 9.74
C PHE A 91 20.30 1.61 10.37
N SER A 92 20.31 2.94 10.48
CA SER A 92 21.37 3.66 11.19
C SER A 92 21.44 3.29 12.67
N THR A 93 20.29 3.09 13.32
CA THR A 93 20.23 2.68 14.73
C THR A 93 20.63 1.20 14.90
N VAL A 94 20.25 0.34 13.95
CA VAL A 94 20.68 -1.07 13.89
C VAL A 94 22.19 -1.19 13.72
N GLY A 95 22.83 -0.25 13.01
CA GLY A 95 24.29 -0.19 12.88
C GLY A 95 25.00 -0.26 14.25
N ASN A 96 24.44 0.38 15.28
CA ASN A 96 24.99 0.35 16.64
C ASN A 96 24.80 -1.02 17.34
N ILE A 97 23.81 -1.82 16.96
CA ILE A 97 23.62 -3.20 17.45
C ILE A 97 24.68 -4.13 16.86
N TYR A 98 25.12 -3.82 15.62
CA TYR A 98 26.14 -4.55 14.88
C TYR A 98 27.58 -4.12 15.18
N GLU A 99 27.79 -3.04 15.95
CA GLU A 99 29.10 -2.48 16.32
C GLU A 99 30.06 -3.57 16.87
N ASP A 100 31.34 -3.47 16.49
CA ASP A 100 32.41 -4.50 16.57
C ASP A 100 32.55 -5.27 17.91
N LYS A 101 32.02 -4.72 19.02
CA LYS A 101 32.02 -5.40 20.33
C LYS A 101 31.03 -6.57 20.43
N ARG A 102 30.13 -6.76 19.46
CA ARG A 102 29.14 -7.86 19.40
C ARG A 102 29.16 -8.64 18.08
N SER A 103 30.33 -8.78 17.46
CA SER A 103 30.54 -9.41 16.14
C SER A 103 30.09 -10.87 15.99
N SER A 104 29.57 -11.53 17.04
CA SER A 104 29.03 -12.91 16.96
C SER A 104 27.49 -12.98 16.87
N LEU A 105 26.79 -11.86 16.75
CA LEU A 105 25.33 -11.87 16.68
C LEU A 105 24.85 -12.32 15.29
N ALA A 106 24.15 -13.46 15.22
CA ALA A 106 23.52 -13.91 13.98
C ALA A 106 22.49 -12.87 13.50
N GLY A 107 22.42 -12.63 12.18
CA GLY A 107 21.51 -11.64 11.58
C GLY A 107 20.04 -11.82 11.99
N ALA A 108 19.58 -13.06 12.15
CA ALA A 108 18.23 -13.37 12.63
C ALA A 108 17.97 -12.88 14.08
N ASN A 109 18.99 -12.85 14.94
CA ASN A 109 18.87 -12.33 16.29
C ASN A 109 18.93 -10.79 16.29
N ALA A 110 19.72 -10.20 15.40
CA ALA A 110 19.75 -8.75 15.22
C ALA A 110 18.38 -8.22 14.77
N GLU A 111 17.74 -8.86 13.80
CA GLU A 111 16.39 -8.51 13.33
C GLU A 111 15.36 -8.51 14.47
N LYS A 112 15.35 -9.57 15.28
CA LYS A 112 14.45 -9.67 16.45
C LYS A 112 14.69 -8.55 17.45
N LEU A 113 15.96 -8.23 17.75
CA LEU A 113 16.29 -7.13 18.67
C LEU A 113 15.84 -5.78 18.11
N CYS A 114 15.98 -5.56 16.80
CA CYS A 114 15.49 -4.35 16.15
C CYS A 114 13.97 -4.24 16.23
N PHE A 115 13.26 -5.33 15.93
CA PHE A 115 11.81 -5.40 16.06
C PHE A 115 11.37 -5.06 17.49
N LEU A 116 11.97 -5.68 18.50
CA LEU A 116 11.64 -5.41 19.90
C LEU A 116 11.94 -3.96 20.28
N PHE A 117 13.12 -3.45 19.93
CA PHE A 117 13.53 -2.08 20.26
C PHE A 117 12.53 -1.02 19.77
N TYR A 118 12.01 -1.17 18.55
CA TYR A 118 11.05 -0.22 17.98
C TYR A 118 9.60 -0.45 18.45
N ASN A 119 9.20 -1.69 18.70
CA ASN A 119 7.80 -2.00 19.01
C ASN A 119 7.49 -2.04 20.52
N LEU A 120 8.46 -2.30 21.40
CA LEU A 120 8.25 -2.32 22.85
C LEU A 120 7.68 -1.01 23.41
N PRO A 121 8.16 0.19 23.00
CA PRO A 121 7.57 1.45 23.44
C PRO A 121 6.14 1.66 22.93
N LEU A 122 5.74 1.04 21.83
CA LEU A 122 4.40 1.20 21.24
C LEU A 122 3.33 0.38 21.98
N ILE A 123 3.74 -0.61 22.77
CA ILE A 123 2.83 -1.49 23.53
C ILE A 123 2.87 -1.22 25.04
N ASP A 124 3.44 -0.08 25.46
CA ASP A 124 3.60 0.32 26.87
C ASP A 124 4.20 -0.78 27.76
N TRP A 125 5.13 -1.58 27.21
CA TRP A 125 5.75 -2.69 27.95
C TRP A 125 6.68 -2.16 29.05
N GLN A 126 6.33 -2.43 30.31
CA GLN A 126 7.19 -2.14 31.46
C GLN A 126 8.12 -3.33 31.76
N TYR A 127 9.38 -3.02 32.06
CA TYR A 127 10.44 -3.99 32.33
C TYR A 127 10.38 -4.54 33.76
#